data_AF-A0A534V4R2-F1
#
_entry.id   AF-A0A534V4R2-F1
#
_cell.length_a   1.000
_cell.length_b   1.000
_cell.length_c   1.000
_cell.angle_alpha   90.00
_cell.angle_beta   90.00
_cell.angle_gamma   90.00
#
_symmetry.space_group_name_H-M   'P 1'
#
loop_
_entity.id
_entity.type
_entity.pdbx_description
1 polymer ?
#
loop_
_entity_poly.entity_id
_entity_poly.type
_entity_poly.pdbx_seq_one_letter_code
_entity_poly.pdbx_strand_id
1 'polypeptide(L)'
;MHRIIALAGVLIAFFACSKERKEKEVSHQEMGAHGMSSDWKFTLPKGDPAEGRKIFVEVECYKCHEVKGEKFPAVAEGEKGVGPELSQMAGMHPREFFAESIINPNAVIDADAKKLGYVGEDGKSKMPDYNSVLTVKQVADLASYIASLKGLKPNEHTGH
;
A
#
# COMPACT_ATOMS: atom_id res chain seq x y z
N MET A 1 -24.47 -55.67 -32.55
CA MET A 1 -24.25 -55.11 -33.90
C MET A 1 -25.13 -53.88 -34.04
N HIS A 2 -24.68 -52.84 -34.75
CA HIS A 2 -25.18 -51.45 -34.84
C HIS A 2 -24.66 -50.50 -33.77
N ARG A 3 -24.11 -49.32 -34.07
CA ARG A 3 -23.41 -48.78 -35.26
C ARG A 3 -22.74 -47.50 -34.72
N ILE A 4 -21.43 -47.38 -34.89
CA ILE A 4 -20.66 -46.18 -34.54
C ILE A 4 -21.10 -45.07 -35.49
N ILE A 5 -21.58 -43.94 -34.95
CA ILE A 5 -21.75 -42.71 -35.72
C ILE A 5 -20.74 -41.70 -35.16
N ALA A 6 -19.68 -41.47 -35.92
CA ALA A 6 -18.76 -40.37 -35.71
C ALA A 6 -19.47 -39.07 -36.14
N LEU A 7 -19.60 -38.10 -35.24
CA LEU A 7 -19.89 -36.71 -35.61
C LEU A 7 -18.58 -35.92 -35.60
N ALA A 8 -18.16 -35.51 -36.78
CA ALA A 8 -17.17 -34.48 -37.01
C ALA A 8 -17.86 -33.11 -37.13
N GLY A 9 -17.20 -32.05 -36.65
CA GLY A 9 -17.57 -30.64 -36.85
C GLY A 9 -18.25 -30.04 -35.61
N VAL A 10 -17.92 -28.85 -35.11
CA VAL A 10 -17.29 -27.69 -35.72
C VAL A 10 -16.50 -26.97 -34.63
N LEU A 11 -15.20 -26.75 -34.83
CA LEU A 11 -14.40 -25.87 -33.98
C LEU A 11 -14.71 -24.42 -34.38
N ILE A 12 -15.70 -23.80 -33.73
CA ILE A 12 -15.97 -22.37 -33.90
C ILE A 12 -14.84 -21.63 -33.19
N ALA A 13 -13.83 -21.21 -33.95
CA ALA A 13 -12.84 -20.25 -33.48
C ALA A 13 -13.55 -18.92 -33.26
N PHE A 14 -13.94 -18.64 -32.00
CA PHE A 14 -14.36 -17.32 -31.57
C PHE A 14 -13.15 -16.38 -31.57
N PHE A 15 -12.73 -15.91 -32.75
CA PHE A 15 -11.91 -14.72 -32.87
C PHE A 15 -12.79 -13.51 -32.57
N ALA A 16 -13.04 -13.27 -31.28
CA ALA A 16 -13.56 -11.99 -30.83
C ALA A 16 -12.45 -10.96 -31.07
N CYS A 17 -12.62 -10.17 -32.13
CA CYS A 17 -11.86 -8.95 -32.36
C CYS A 17 -12.15 -7.98 -31.21
N SER A 18 -11.36 -8.09 -30.14
CA SER A 18 -11.28 -7.09 -29.09
C SER A 18 -10.66 -5.84 -29.71
N LYS A 19 -11.53 -4.97 -30.26
CA LYS A 19 -11.13 -3.60 -30.58
C LYS A 19 -10.80 -2.92 -29.26
N GLU A 20 -9.52 -2.87 -28.92
CA GLU A 20 -9.02 -2.11 -27.78
C GLU A 20 -9.60 -0.70 -27.85
N ARG A 21 -10.43 -0.32 -26.88
CA ARG A 21 -10.87 1.06 -26.75
C ARG A 21 -9.65 1.86 -26.30
N LYS A 22 -9.06 2.60 -27.23
CA LYS A 22 -8.07 3.63 -26.91
C LYS A 22 -8.73 4.59 -25.92
N GLU A 23 -8.21 4.62 -24.69
CA GLU A 23 -8.71 5.49 -23.63
C GLU A 23 -8.66 6.94 -24.11
N LYS A 24 -9.81 7.61 -24.15
CA LYS A 24 -9.88 9.02 -24.53
C LYS A 24 -9.37 9.82 -23.35
N GLU A 25 -8.20 10.44 -23.51
CA GLU A 25 -7.71 11.44 -22.57
C GLU A 25 -8.74 12.58 -22.48
N VAL A 26 -9.32 12.78 -21.29
CA VAL A 26 -10.35 13.79 -21.04
C VAL A 26 -9.64 15.09 -20.66
N SER A 27 -9.94 16.18 -21.38
CA SER A 27 -9.33 17.47 -21.08
C SER A 27 -9.81 18.02 -19.73
N HIS A 28 -8.98 18.83 -19.06
CA HIS A 28 -9.39 19.53 -17.83
C HIS A 28 -10.70 20.34 -18.00
N GLN A 29 -10.94 20.88 -19.20
CA GLN A 29 -12.17 21.61 -19.52
C GLN A 29 -13.41 20.68 -19.52
N GLU A 30 -13.27 19.46 -20.06
CA GLU A 30 -14.34 18.44 -20.01
C GLU A 30 -14.56 17.92 -18.58
N MET A 31 -13.52 17.80 -17.75
CA MET A 31 -13.66 17.43 -16.34
C MET A 31 -14.36 18.51 -15.51
N GLY A 32 -14.07 19.79 -15.78
CA GLY A 32 -14.72 20.94 -15.13
C GLY A 32 -16.22 21.01 -15.41
N ALA A 33 -16.67 20.59 -16.59
CA ALA A 33 -18.08 20.55 -16.95
C ALA A 33 -18.92 19.62 -16.04
N HIS A 34 -18.27 18.68 -15.34
CA HIS A 34 -18.90 17.76 -14.41
C HIS A 34 -18.57 18.04 -12.93
N GLY A 35 -18.11 19.26 -12.61
CA GLY A 35 -17.96 19.72 -11.22
C GLY A 35 -16.60 19.45 -10.58
N MET A 36 -15.61 18.99 -11.34
CA MET A 36 -14.23 18.87 -10.86
C MET A 36 -13.52 20.22 -11.02
N SER A 37 -13.27 20.92 -9.91
CA SER A 37 -12.57 22.20 -9.96
C SER A 37 -11.10 22.03 -10.37
N SER A 38 -10.49 23.08 -10.91
CA SER A 38 -9.08 23.05 -11.33
C SER A 38 -8.10 22.86 -10.17
N ASP A 39 -8.52 23.20 -8.95
CA ASP A 39 -7.79 23.00 -7.69
C ASP A 39 -8.19 21.69 -6.97
N TRP A 40 -9.01 20.85 -7.60
CA TRP A 40 -9.40 19.58 -7.01
C TRP A 40 -8.17 18.72 -6.70
N LYS A 41 -8.19 18.09 -5.53
CA LYS A 41 -7.19 17.13 -5.11
C LYS A 41 -7.87 15.96 -4.44
N PHE A 42 -7.43 14.75 -4.78
CA PHE A 42 -7.79 13.57 -4.01
C PHE A 42 -7.32 13.72 -2.56
N THR A 43 -8.22 13.46 -1.61
CA THR A 43 -7.90 13.47 -0.18
C THR A 43 -8.42 12.20 0.47
N LEU A 44 -7.70 11.74 1.49
CA LEU A 44 -8.17 10.63 2.30
C LEU A 44 -9.23 11.10 3.30
N PRO A 45 -10.17 10.23 3.70
CA PRO A 45 -10.99 10.48 4.89
C PRO A 45 -10.10 10.74 6.11
N LYS A 46 -10.58 11.48 7.12
CA LYS A 46 -9.84 11.67 8.37
C LYS A 46 -9.57 10.32 9.04
N GLY A 47 -8.31 10.10 9.43
CA GLY A 47 -7.89 8.91 10.18
C GLY A 47 -7.82 9.17 11.70
N ASP A 48 -7.88 8.09 12.46
CA ASP A 48 -7.65 8.04 13.91
C ASP A 48 -6.33 7.30 14.18
N PRO A 49 -5.29 7.97 14.71
CA PRO A 49 -4.02 7.35 15.06
C PRO A 49 -4.12 6.18 16.05
N ALA A 50 -5.09 6.22 16.98
CA ALA A 50 -5.26 5.17 17.97
C ALA A 50 -5.81 3.89 17.35
N GLU A 51 -6.80 4.00 16.45
CA GLU A 51 -7.28 2.86 15.66
C GLU A 51 -6.20 2.38 14.68
N GLY A 52 -5.44 3.30 14.07
CA GLY A 52 -4.33 2.97 13.19
C GLY A 52 -3.28 2.11 13.87
N ARG A 53 -2.92 2.43 15.13
CA ARG A 53 -2.01 1.61 15.93
C ARG A 53 -2.54 0.19 16.15
N LYS A 54 -3.85 0.02 16.40
CA LYS A 54 -4.44 -1.33 16.56
C LYS A 54 -4.32 -2.12 15.27
N ILE A 55 -4.65 -1.51 14.14
CA ILE A 55 -4.55 -2.15 12.82
C ILE A 55 -3.09 -2.50 12.52
N PHE A 56 -2.13 -1.62 12.84
CA PHE A 56 -0.70 -1.88 12.65
C PHE A 56 -0.23 -3.16 13.36
N VAL A 57 -0.83 -3.47 14.51
CA VAL A 57 -0.62 -4.73 15.22
C VAL A 57 -1.40 -5.88 14.59
N GLU A 58 -2.67 -5.67 14.24
CA GLU A 58 -3.56 -6.69 13.67
C GLU A 58 -3.03 -7.26 12.35
N VAL A 59 -2.51 -6.41 11.47
CA VAL A 59 -1.89 -6.83 10.20
C VAL A 59 -0.37 -6.96 10.28
N GLU A 60 0.15 -7.01 11.50
CA GLU A 60 1.55 -7.34 11.81
C GLU A 60 2.61 -6.47 11.11
N CYS A 61 2.31 -5.20 10.84
CA CYS A 61 3.28 -4.26 10.24
C CYS A 61 4.58 -4.18 11.07
N TYR A 62 4.48 -4.38 12.39
CA TYR A 62 5.60 -4.38 13.33
C TYR A 62 6.63 -5.50 13.10
N LYS A 63 6.28 -6.55 12.34
CA LYS A 63 7.26 -7.57 11.95
C LYS A 63 8.35 -6.95 11.08
N CYS A 64 7.96 -6.18 10.07
CA CYS A 64 8.90 -5.59 9.12
C CYS A 64 9.41 -4.20 9.54
N HIS A 65 8.57 -3.39 10.18
CA HIS A 65 8.87 -1.99 10.52
C HIS A 65 9.11 -1.80 12.01
N GLU A 66 10.28 -1.28 12.37
CA GLU A 66 10.57 -0.86 13.74
C GLU A 66 9.89 0.47 14.08
N VAL A 67 9.40 0.59 15.31
CA VAL A 67 8.93 1.85 15.91
C VAL A 67 9.45 1.93 17.34
N LYS A 68 10.56 2.64 17.54
CA LYS A 68 11.20 2.81 18.84
C LYS A 68 10.31 3.62 19.78
N GLY A 69 10.20 3.15 21.02
CA GLY A 69 9.33 3.74 22.03
C GLY A 69 7.92 3.16 22.06
N GLU A 70 7.55 2.36 21.05
CA GLU A 70 6.33 1.58 21.05
C GLU A 70 6.58 0.15 21.55
N LYS A 71 5.54 -0.47 22.10
CA LYS A 71 5.57 -1.87 22.54
C LYS A 71 4.68 -2.71 21.62
N PHE A 72 5.29 -3.69 20.98
CA PHE A 72 4.66 -4.68 20.11
C PHE A 72 5.00 -6.11 20.53
N PRO A 73 4.27 -7.13 20.06
CA PRO A 73 4.64 -8.52 20.26
C PRO A 73 6.07 -8.81 19.78
N ALA A 74 6.71 -9.81 20.40
CA ALA A 74 8.04 -10.23 19.99
C ALA A 74 7.99 -10.81 18.56
N VAL A 75 8.98 -10.45 17.75
CA VAL A 75 9.16 -10.92 16.38
C VAL A 75 10.31 -11.93 16.36
N ALA A 76 10.18 -13.00 15.57
CA ALA A 76 11.25 -13.99 15.43
C ALA A 76 12.51 -13.37 14.78
N GLU A 77 13.67 -13.93 15.07
CA GLU A 77 14.91 -13.52 14.41
C GLU A 77 14.83 -13.82 12.90
N GLY A 78 15.19 -12.84 12.07
CA GLY A 78 15.08 -12.91 10.60
C GLY A 78 13.78 -12.35 10.01
N GLU A 79 12.75 -12.09 10.81
CA GLU A 79 11.54 -11.39 10.38
C GLU A 79 11.60 -9.88 10.64
N LYS A 80 12.50 -9.44 11.52
CA LYS A 80 12.71 -8.03 11.91
C LYS A 80 13.45 -7.23 10.84
N GLY A 81 13.06 -5.96 10.69
CA GLY A 81 13.86 -4.94 9.99
C GLY A 81 13.93 -5.11 8.47
N VAL A 82 12.95 -5.80 7.88
CA VAL A 82 12.82 -5.92 6.42
C VAL A 82 12.42 -4.59 5.79
N GLY A 83 11.66 -3.74 6.50
CA GLY A 83 11.23 -2.43 6.03
C GLY A 83 11.97 -1.26 6.69
N PRO A 84 11.81 -0.03 6.18
CA PRO A 84 12.29 1.18 6.83
C PRO A 84 11.80 1.32 8.27
N GLU A 85 12.65 1.91 9.10
CA GLU A 85 12.33 2.35 10.46
C GLU A 85 11.29 3.49 10.42
N LEU A 86 10.28 3.49 11.30
CA LEU A 86 9.15 4.44 11.26
C LEU A 86 9.02 5.36 12.49
N SER A 87 9.96 5.33 13.44
CA SER A 87 9.87 6.05 14.72
C SER A 87 9.55 7.53 14.57
N GLN A 88 10.15 8.21 13.59
CA GLN A 88 10.18 9.68 13.53
C GLN A 88 9.45 10.25 12.32
N MET A 89 8.41 9.57 11.83
CA MET A 89 7.69 9.95 10.60
C MET A 89 6.87 11.25 10.68
N ALA A 90 6.59 11.76 11.88
CA ALA A 90 5.81 12.97 12.07
C ALA A 90 6.46 14.19 11.40
N GLY A 91 5.74 14.79 10.45
CA GLY A 91 6.19 15.97 9.71
C GLY A 91 7.20 15.68 8.59
N MET A 92 7.63 14.43 8.40
CA MET A 92 8.53 14.08 7.27
C MET A 92 7.76 13.92 5.95
N HIS A 93 6.57 13.34 5.99
CA HIS A 93 5.69 13.16 4.83
C HIS A 93 4.22 13.43 5.18
N PRO A 94 3.38 13.83 4.20
CA PRO A 94 1.94 13.90 4.41
C PRO A 94 1.37 12.48 4.59
N ARG A 95 0.24 12.35 5.31
CA ARG A 95 -0.39 11.04 5.53
C ARG A 95 -0.80 10.35 4.22
N GLU A 96 -1.12 11.13 3.19
CA GLU A 96 -1.48 10.60 1.87
C GLU A 96 -0.31 9.82 1.23
N PHE A 97 0.95 10.19 1.53
CA PHE A 97 2.13 9.45 1.08
C PHE A 97 2.23 8.07 1.76
N PHE A 98 1.99 8.01 3.07
CA PHE A 98 1.98 6.73 3.79
C PHE A 98 0.84 5.82 3.32
N ALA A 99 -0.33 6.39 3.02
CA ALA A 99 -1.44 5.62 2.47
C ALA A 99 -1.11 5.04 1.09
N GLU A 100 -0.50 5.83 0.19
CA GLU A 100 -0.04 5.35 -1.12
C GLU A 100 0.98 4.22 -0.95
N SER A 101 1.91 4.34 -0.01
CA SER A 101 2.89 3.28 0.28
C SER A 101 2.23 1.98 0.76
N ILE A 102 1.05 2.04 1.41
CA ILE A 102 0.30 0.85 1.86
C ILE A 102 -0.50 0.21 0.72
N ILE A 103 -1.15 1.00 -0.13
CA ILE A 103 -2.06 0.49 -1.18
C ILE A 103 -1.33 0.24 -2.52
N ASN A 104 -0.18 0.88 -2.71
CA ASN A 104 0.67 0.76 -3.88
C ASN A 104 2.16 0.84 -3.47
N PRO A 105 2.70 -0.21 -2.83
CA PRO A 105 4.06 -0.20 -2.29
C PRO A 105 5.17 -0.08 -3.35
N ASN A 106 4.83 -0.13 -4.65
CA ASN A 106 5.75 0.07 -5.77
C ASN A 106 5.61 1.47 -6.41
N ALA A 107 4.74 2.35 -5.91
CA ALA A 107 4.55 3.70 -6.46
C ALA A 107 5.83 4.54 -6.39
N VAL A 108 6.52 4.43 -5.25
CA VAL A 108 7.75 5.16 -4.96
C VAL A 108 8.73 4.18 -4.31
N ILE A 109 9.84 3.91 -4.99
CA ILE A 109 10.93 3.08 -4.48
C ILE A 109 12.15 3.98 -4.31
N ASP A 110 12.71 4.01 -3.10
CA ASP A 110 13.93 4.74 -2.81
C ASP A 110 15.10 4.21 -3.65
N ALA A 111 15.99 5.10 -4.11
CA ALA A 111 17.13 4.71 -4.94
C ALA A 111 18.08 3.73 -4.22
N ASP A 112 18.18 3.83 -2.89
CA ASP A 112 18.97 2.94 -2.04
C ASP A 112 18.16 1.73 -1.55
N ALA A 113 16.88 1.57 -1.91
CA ALA A 113 16.02 0.49 -1.40
C ALA A 113 16.62 -0.91 -1.62
N LYS A 114 17.30 -1.15 -2.76
CA LYS A 114 17.97 -2.45 -3.02
C LYS A 114 19.16 -2.66 -2.08
N LYS A 115 19.96 -1.62 -1.85
CA LYS A 115 21.12 -1.66 -0.93
C LYS A 115 20.67 -1.86 0.52
N LEU A 116 19.54 -1.25 0.90
CA LEU A 116 18.94 -1.36 2.23
C LEU A 116 18.12 -2.65 2.42
N GLY A 117 17.91 -3.43 1.36
CA GLY A 117 17.21 -4.71 1.41
C GLY A 117 15.68 -4.60 1.46
N TYR A 118 15.09 -3.45 1.12
CA TYR A 118 13.65 -3.21 1.15
C TYR A 118 12.91 -3.75 -0.07
N VAL A 119 13.64 -4.06 -1.15
CA VAL A 119 13.11 -4.63 -2.39
C VAL A 119 13.69 -6.02 -2.68
N GLY A 120 12.97 -6.81 -3.47
CA GLY A 120 13.44 -8.07 -4.02
C GLY A 120 14.43 -7.88 -5.17
N GLU A 121 14.93 -9.00 -5.72
CA GLU A 121 15.83 -8.98 -6.88
C GLU A 121 15.16 -8.40 -8.15
N ASP A 122 13.84 -8.50 -8.24
CA ASP A 122 13.02 -7.93 -9.29
C ASP A 122 12.81 -6.40 -9.16
N GLY A 123 13.38 -5.79 -8.11
CA GLY A 123 13.27 -4.37 -7.83
C GLY A 123 11.93 -3.94 -7.22
N LYS A 124 11.04 -4.88 -6.88
CA LYS A 124 9.76 -4.58 -6.26
C LYS A 124 9.86 -4.56 -4.74
N SER A 125 9.04 -3.74 -4.10
CA SER A 125 8.94 -3.67 -2.64
C SER A 125 8.64 -5.05 -2.04
N LYS A 126 9.32 -5.38 -0.94
CA LYS A 126 8.99 -6.53 -0.10
C LYS A 126 7.74 -6.30 0.74
N MET A 127 7.29 -5.05 0.87
CA MET A 127 6.01 -4.74 1.49
C MET A 127 4.89 -5.24 0.57
N PRO A 128 3.98 -6.10 1.06
CA PRO A 128 2.83 -6.54 0.27
C PRO A 128 1.85 -5.39 0.06
N ASP A 129 0.99 -5.50 -0.96
CA ASP A 129 -0.18 -4.63 -1.06
C ASP A 129 -1.29 -5.14 -0.12
N TYR A 130 -2.12 -4.21 0.37
CA TYR A 130 -3.17 -4.50 1.33
C TYR A 130 -4.59 -4.26 0.79
N ASN A 131 -4.73 -4.12 -0.54
CA ASN A 131 -5.96 -3.64 -1.18
C ASN A 131 -7.17 -4.56 -1.00
N SER A 132 -6.93 -5.85 -0.77
CA SER A 132 -7.97 -6.85 -0.57
C SER A 132 -8.34 -7.08 0.90
N VAL A 133 -7.54 -6.56 1.83
CA VAL A 133 -7.66 -6.85 3.28
C VAL A 133 -7.94 -5.61 4.13
N LEU A 134 -7.59 -4.42 3.65
CA LEU A 134 -7.85 -3.16 4.34
C LEU A 134 -8.92 -2.35 3.63
N THR A 135 -9.87 -1.84 4.41
CA THR A 135 -10.79 -0.80 3.96
C THR A 135 -10.10 0.55 3.82
N VAL A 136 -10.69 1.48 3.05
CA VAL A 136 -10.20 2.87 2.94
C VAL A 136 -10.08 3.54 4.32
N LYS A 137 -10.99 3.25 5.25
CA LYS A 137 -10.93 3.79 6.61
C LYS A 137 -9.72 3.26 7.38
N GLN A 138 -9.44 1.96 7.30
CA GLN A 138 -8.28 1.36 7.95
C GLN A 138 -6.96 1.88 7.37
N VAL A 139 -6.87 2.08 6.05
CA VAL A 139 -5.71 2.73 5.42
C VAL A 139 -5.53 4.16 5.92
N ALA A 140 -6.63 4.94 6.01
CA ALA A 140 -6.57 6.30 6.55
C ALA A 140 -6.11 6.34 8.01
N ASP A 141 -6.55 5.38 8.83
CA ASP A 141 -6.16 5.25 10.24
C ASP A 141 -4.69 4.87 10.38
N LEU A 142 -4.21 3.87 9.64
CA LEU A 142 -2.80 3.48 9.60
C LEU A 142 -1.90 4.65 9.19
N ALA A 143 -2.27 5.34 8.10
CA ALA A 143 -1.53 6.50 7.63
C ALA A 143 -1.49 7.63 8.68
N SER A 144 -2.60 7.85 9.39
CA SER A 144 -2.66 8.81 10.50
C SER A 144 -1.81 8.37 11.70
N TYR A 145 -1.73 7.07 12.00
CA TYR A 145 -0.84 6.54 13.03
C TYR A 145 0.62 6.77 12.67
N ILE A 146 1.06 6.34 11.48
CA ILE A 146 2.45 6.52 11.02
C ILE A 146 2.83 8.00 11.01
N ALA A 147 1.97 8.87 10.48
CA ALA A 147 2.19 10.32 10.47
C ALA A 147 2.24 10.96 11.87
N SER A 148 1.84 10.24 12.93
CA SER A 148 1.88 10.74 14.30
C SER A 148 3.15 10.38 15.08
N LEU A 149 4.00 9.51 14.51
CA LEU A 149 5.18 8.96 15.19
C LEU A 149 6.31 9.99 15.31
N LYS A 150 6.64 10.40 16.55
CA LYS A 150 7.64 11.46 16.85
C LYS A 150 8.98 10.93 17.39
N GLY A 151 9.11 9.61 17.49
CA GLY A 151 10.24 8.91 18.07
C GLY A 151 10.28 9.00 19.59
N LEU A 152 11.32 8.43 20.16
CA LEU A 152 11.63 8.61 21.58
C LEU A 152 11.87 10.10 21.84
N LYS A 153 11.26 10.63 22.91
CA LYS A 153 11.62 11.96 23.40
C LYS A 153 13.11 11.90 23.75
N PRO A 154 13.94 12.82 23.23
CA PRO A 154 15.26 13.01 23.79
C PRO A 154 15.04 13.33 25.29
N ASN A 155 15.75 12.63 26.18
CA ASN A 155 15.94 12.97 27.60
C ASN A 155 15.14 12.19 28.66
N GLU A 156 14.63 10.98 28.41
CA GLU A 156 14.34 10.06 29.52
C GLU A 156 15.55 9.15 29.76
N HIS A 157 16.60 9.78 30.30
CA HIS A 157 17.75 9.10 30.89
C HIS A 157 17.25 8.46 32.20
N THR A 158 16.70 7.25 32.13
CA THR A 158 16.55 6.43 33.35
C THR A 158 17.92 5.94 33.74
N GLY A 159 18.64 6.76 34.50
CA GLY A 159 19.62 6.24 35.41
C GLY A 159 18.93 5.31 36.40
N HIS A 160 19.39 4.07 36.45
CA HIS A 160 19.82 3.33 37.65
C HIS A 160 20.42 1.99 37.21
#